data_AF-A0A973MUG4-F1
#
_entry.id   AF-A0A973MUG4-F1
#
_cell.length_a   1.000
_cell.length_b   1.000
_cell.length_c   1.000
_cell.angle_alpha   90.00
_cell.angle_beta   90.00
_cell.angle_gamma   90.00
#
_symmetry.space_group_name_H-M   'P 1'
#
loop_
_entity.id
_entity.type
_entity.pdbx_description
1 polymer ?
#
loop_
_entity_poly.entity_id
_entity_poly.type
_entity_poly.pdbx_seq_one_letter_code
_entity_poly.pdbx_strand_id
1 'polypeptide(L)'
;VHDEAPGGAVVPTVWIGVGALDQAVTALGGLAAVAPSALPAPYAGGSAVAALLGGLGIWGFALLWLVLATALTVREIRRGLPFAPTWWSFIFPLGACVTGTSALAARTGSQVFVWTAVVLYALLVVAWAVVTWHSLRHAVRQRAHARR
;
A
#
# COMPACT_ATOMS: atom_id res chain seq x y z
N VAL A 1 -10.46 -24.17 -16.15
CA VAL A 1 -9.74 -24.14 -14.87
C VAL A 1 -10.10 -22.82 -14.22
N HIS A 2 -10.99 -22.83 -13.24
CA HIS A 2 -11.29 -21.64 -12.44
C HIS A 2 -10.39 -21.73 -11.23
N ASP A 3 -9.31 -20.95 -11.21
CA ASP A 3 -8.43 -20.87 -10.04
C ASP A 3 -9.24 -20.36 -8.85
N GLU A 4 -9.24 -21.13 -7.77
CA GLU A 4 -9.86 -20.70 -6.52
C GLU A 4 -9.18 -19.42 -6.03
N ALA A 5 -9.97 -18.47 -5.52
CA ALA A 5 -9.43 -17.23 -4.99
C ALA A 5 -8.38 -17.51 -3.89
N PRO A 6 -7.22 -16.82 -3.88
CA PRO A 6 -6.11 -17.10 -2.96
C PRO A 6 -6.60 -17.25 -1.50
N GLY A 7 -6.20 -18.34 -0.85
CA GLY A 7 -6.58 -18.68 0.53
C GLY A 7 -5.37 -18.89 1.43
N GLY A 8 -5.58 -18.81 2.75
CA GLY A 8 -4.55 -19.11 3.74
C GLY A 8 -3.29 -18.23 3.65
N ALA A 9 -2.11 -18.86 3.63
CA ALA A 9 -0.82 -18.20 3.79
C ALA A 9 -0.38 -17.31 2.61
N VAL A 10 -1.08 -17.38 1.47
CA VAL A 10 -0.73 -16.64 0.24
C VAL A 10 -1.41 -15.26 0.20
N VAL A 11 -2.41 -15.00 1.05
CA VAL A 11 -3.09 -13.69 1.08
C VAL A 11 -2.16 -12.49 1.29
N PRO A 12 -1.10 -12.56 2.12
CA PRO A 12 -0.16 -11.44 2.24
C PRO A 12 0.57 -11.10 0.94
N THR A 13 0.74 -12.03 0.00
CA THR A 13 1.41 -11.74 -1.29
C THR A 13 0.51 -10.96 -2.24
N VAL A 14 -0.83 -11.02 -2.07
CA VAL A 14 -1.78 -10.22 -2.84
C VAL A 14 -1.55 -8.72 -2.62
N TRP A 15 -1.04 -8.33 -1.46
CA TRP A 15 -0.74 -6.93 -1.13
C TRP A 15 0.51 -6.40 -1.83
N ILE A 16 1.42 -7.25 -2.29
CA ILE A 16 2.66 -6.82 -2.96
C ILE A 16 2.33 -6.02 -4.24
N GLY A 17 1.31 -6.46 -4.99
CA GLY A 17 0.84 -5.77 -6.19
C GLY A 17 0.37 -4.34 -5.91
N VAL A 18 -0.39 -4.15 -4.83
CA VAL A 18 -0.86 -2.82 -4.39
C VAL A 18 0.33 -1.89 -4.14
N GLY A 19 1.32 -2.37 -3.38
CA GLY A 19 2.51 -1.58 -3.06
C GLY A 19 3.30 -1.17 -4.30
N ALA A 20 3.48 -2.09 -5.25
CA ALA A 20 4.21 -1.80 -6.48
C ALA A 20 3.51 -0.74 -7.35
N LEU A 21 2.17 -0.81 -7.46
CA LEU A 21 1.38 0.15 -8.22
C LEU A 21 1.47 1.56 -7.62
N ASP A 22 1.26 1.71 -6.32
CA ASP A 22 1.33 3.02 -5.66
C ASP A 22 2.77 3.58 -5.57
N GLN A 23 3.79 2.72 -5.52
CA GLN A 23 5.17 3.16 -5.68
C GLN A 23 5.43 3.70 -7.09
N ALA A 24 4.82 3.12 -8.13
CA ALA A 24 4.91 3.69 -9.49
C ALA A 24 4.27 5.09 -9.56
N VAL A 25 3.13 5.31 -8.89
CA VAL A 25 2.51 6.64 -8.76
C VAL A 25 3.45 7.63 -8.06
N THR A 26 4.04 7.21 -6.94
CA THR A 26 5.00 8.01 -6.17
C THR A 26 6.23 8.38 -7.03
N ALA A 27 6.78 7.41 -7.75
CA ALA A 27 7.94 7.59 -8.61
C ALA A 27 7.65 8.55 -9.78
N LEU A 28 6.49 8.40 -10.45
CA LEU A 28 6.04 9.32 -11.50
C LEU A 28 5.91 10.75 -10.96
N GLY A 29 5.34 10.90 -9.76
CA GLY A 29 5.23 12.19 -9.07
C GLY A 29 6.60 12.83 -8.83
N GLY A 30 7.56 12.07 -8.29
CA GLY A 30 8.92 12.52 -8.02
C GLY A 30 9.71 12.88 -9.28
N LEU A 31 9.65 12.04 -10.32
CA LEU A 31 10.31 12.28 -11.61
C LEU A 31 9.82 13.59 -12.24
N ALA A 32 8.51 13.80 -12.26
CA ALA A 32 7.96 15.02 -12.83
C ALA A 32 8.19 16.27 -11.96
N ALA A 33 8.48 16.12 -10.66
CA ALA A 33 8.91 17.24 -9.81
C ALA A 33 10.32 17.73 -10.14
N VAL A 34 11.24 16.82 -10.51
CA VAL A 34 12.63 17.15 -10.88
C VAL A 34 12.83 17.40 -12.37
N ALA A 35 11.85 17.05 -13.21
CA ALA A 35 11.93 17.20 -14.66
C ALA A 35 12.27 18.63 -15.13
N PRO A 36 11.76 19.73 -14.55
CA PRO A 36 12.10 21.09 -14.98
C PRO A 36 13.59 21.43 -14.86
N SER A 37 14.34 20.77 -13.96
CA SER A 37 15.79 20.99 -13.81
C SER A 37 16.64 20.07 -14.69
N ALA A 38 16.05 19.03 -15.29
CA ALA A 38 16.79 17.99 -16.02
C ALA A 38 16.42 17.92 -17.51
N LEU A 39 15.23 18.37 -17.88
CA LEU A 39 14.68 18.26 -19.23
C LEU A 39 14.34 19.64 -19.82
N PRO A 40 14.68 19.90 -21.09
CA PRO A 40 14.24 21.11 -21.75
C PRO A 40 12.74 21.09 -22.05
N ALA A 41 12.16 22.25 -22.34
CA ALA A 41 10.83 22.33 -22.95
C ALA A 41 10.83 21.62 -24.33
N PRO A 42 9.77 20.89 -24.72
CA PRO A 42 8.49 20.70 -24.02
C PRO A 42 8.43 19.50 -23.05
N TYR A 43 9.51 18.73 -22.93
CA TYR A 43 9.53 17.46 -22.20
C TYR A 43 9.25 17.60 -20.70
N ALA A 44 9.70 18.69 -20.07
CA ALA A 44 9.38 18.98 -18.67
C ALA A 44 7.86 19.09 -18.44
N GLY A 45 7.15 19.84 -19.30
CA GLY A 45 5.69 19.94 -19.24
C GLY A 45 5.00 18.61 -19.56
N GLY A 46 5.49 17.88 -20.56
CA GLY A 46 4.99 16.54 -20.90
C GLY A 46 5.09 15.54 -19.75
N SER A 47 6.20 15.57 -19.00
CA SER A 47 6.37 14.73 -17.80
C SER A 47 5.33 15.04 -16.72
N ALA A 48 4.95 16.31 -16.57
CA ALA A 48 3.96 16.73 -15.60
C ALA A 48 2.57 16.15 -15.93
N VAL A 49 2.19 16.17 -17.21
CA VAL A 49 0.93 15.59 -17.71
C VAL A 49 0.96 14.06 -17.61
N ALA A 50 2.06 13.43 -18.02
CA ALA A 50 2.21 11.97 -17.96
C ALA A 50 2.12 11.44 -16.53
N ALA A 51 2.78 12.10 -15.58
CA ALA A 51 2.71 11.71 -14.18
C ALA A 51 1.33 11.93 -13.55
N LEU A 52 0.58 12.95 -13.98
CA LEU A 52 -0.79 13.18 -13.51
C LEU A 52 -1.75 12.12 -14.07
N LEU A 53 -1.84 11.98 -15.39
CA LEU A 53 -2.81 11.08 -16.04
C LEU A 53 -2.44 9.60 -15.81
N GLY A 54 -1.16 9.27 -15.96
CA GLY A 54 -0.65 7.93 -15.66
C GLY A 54 -0.76 7.59 -14.18
N GLY A 55 -0.42 8.54 -13.30
CA GLY A 55 -0.56 8.38 -11.85
C GLY A 55 -2.01 8.14 -11.44
N LEU A 56 -2.95 8.91 -11.97
CA LEU A 56 -4.38 8.75 -11.66
C LEU A 56 -4.92 7.39 -12.13
N GLY A 57 -4.53 6.95 -13.34
CA GLY A 57 -4.92 5.64 -13.87
C GLY A 57 -4.38 4.48 -13.03
N ILE A 58 -3.09 4.50 -12.71
CA ILE A 58 -2.45 3.47 -11.88
C ILE A 58 -3.03 3.47 -10.46
N TRP A 59 -3.21 4.65 -9.86
CA TRP A 59 -3.79 4.79 -8.51
C TRP A 59 -5.22 4.27 -8.44
N GLY A 60 -6.06 4.57 -9.44
CA GLY A 60 -7.42 4.06 -9.50
C GLY A 60 -7.46 2.53 -9.53
N PHE A 61 -6.58 1.90 -10.30
CA PHE A 61 -6.43 0.44 -10.31
C PHE A 61 -5.87 -0.09 -8.98
N ALA A 62 -4.90 0.60 -8.38
CA ALA A 62 -4.34 0.25 -7.07
C ALA A 62 -5.39 0.25 -5.97
N LEU A 63 -6.34 1.19 -5.98
CA LEU A 63 -7.47 1.20 -5.04
C LEU A 63 -8.40 0.00 -5.21
N LEU A 64 -8.73 -0.36 -6.47
CA LEU A 64 -9.52 -1.57 -6.73
C LEU A 64 -8.83 -2.82 -6.19
N TRP A 65 -7.51 -2.92 -6.41
CA TRP A 65 -6.70 -4.01 -5.88
C TRP A 65 -6.65 -3.98 -4.35
N LEU A 66 -6.49 -2.80 -3.72
CA LEU A 66 -6.49 -2.63 -2.27
C LEU A 66 -7.80 -3.14 -1.65
N VAL A 67 -8.94 -2.82 -2.25
CA VAL A 67 -10.25 -3.33 -1.81
C VAL A 67 -10.30 -4.85 -1.90
N LEU A 68 -9.83 -5.44 -3.00
CA LEU A 68 -9.78 -6.90 -3.17
C LEU A 68 -8.84 -7.57 -2.15
N ALA A 69 -7.62 -7.06 -1.99
CA ALA A 69 -6.64 -7.56 -1.03
C ALA A 69 -7.17 -7.49 0.41
N THR A 70 -7.84 -6.39 0.76
CA THR A 70 -8.50 -6.21 2.06
C THR A 70 -9.64 -7.21 2.24
N ALA A 71 -10.51 -7.39 1.25
CA ALA A 71 -11.63 -8.32 1.32
C ALA A 71 -11.16 -9.78 1.52
N LEU A 72 -10.12 -10.21 0.78
CA LEU A 72 -9.50 -11.53 0.95
C LEU A 72 -8.87 -11.68 2.34
N THR A 73 -8.19 -10.65 2.82
CA THR A 73 -7.58 -10.65 4.17
C THR A 73 -8.64 -10.78 5.26
N VAL A 74 -9.72 -9.99 5.19
CA VAL A 74 -10.83 -10.06 6.15
C VAL A 74 -11.51 -11.43 6.09
N ARG A 75 -11.69 -12.00 4.88
CA ARG A 75 -12.25 -13.35 4.71
C ARG A 75 -11.43 -14.41 5.43
N GLU A 76 -10.11 -14.41 5.25
CA GLU A 76 -9.24 -15.41 5.88
C GLU A 76 -9.09 -15.17 7.39
N ILE A 77 -9.06 -13.92 7.85
CA ILE A 77 -9.11 -13.61 9.29
C ILE A 77 -10.39 -14.17 9.93
N ARG A 78 -11.55 -14.01 9.27
CA ARG A 78 -12.82 -14.59 9.73
C ARG A 78 -12.84 -16.11 9.73
N ARG A 79 -11.98 -16.76 8.93
CA ARG A 79 -11.78 -18.23 8.90
C ARG A 79 -10.77 -18.72 9.94
N GLY A 80 -10.25 -17.82 10.80
CA GLY A 80 -9.34 -18.18 11.88
C GLY A 80 -7.87 -18.17 11.49
N LEU A 81 -7.47 -17.37 10.49
CA LEU A 81 -6.07 -17.23 10.10
C LEU A 81 -5.20 -16.88 11.33
N PRO A 82 -4.27 -17.77 11.75
CA PRO A 82 -3.43 -17.50 12.90
C PRO A 82 -2.46 -16.35 12.58
N PHE A 83 -2.05 -15.62 13.60
CA PHE A 83 -1.01 -14.62 13.45
C PHE A 83 0.27 -15.28 12.95
N ALA A 84 0.88 -14.67 11.94
CA ALA A 84 2.20 -15.03 11.42
C ALA A 84 3.06 -13.77 11.27
N PRO A 85 4.39 -13.87 11.42
CA PRO A 85 5.30 -12.74 11.19
C PRO A 85 5.15 -12.07 9.82
N THR A 86 4.64 -12.81 8.82
CA THR A 86 4.36 -12.30 7.47
C THR A 86 3.32 -11.17 7.45
N TRP A 87 2.55 -10.95 8.52
CA TRP A 87 1.62 -9.81 8.61
C TRP A 87 2.32 -8.45 8.51
N TRP A 88 3.63 -8.38 8.76
CA TRP A 88 4.41 -7.17 8.47
C TRP A 88 4.38 -6.76 6.99
N SER A 89 4.08 -7.67 6.07
CA SER A 89 4.00 -7.37 4.64
C SER A 89 2.80 -6.49 4.27
N PHE A 90 1.81 -6.30 5.14
CA PHE A 90 0.68 -5.38 4.89
C PHE A 90 1.08 -3.90 5.04
N ILE A 91 2.09 -3.63 5.87
CA ILE A 91 2.49 -2.27 6.25
C ILE A 91 3.09 -1.52 5.07
N PHE A 92 3.99 -2.16 4.31
CA PHE A 92 4.65 -1.51 3.17
C PHE A 92 3.66 -1.10 2.07
N PRO A 93 2.76 -1.98 1.59
CA PRO A 93 1.76 -1.61 0.59
C PRO A 93 0.80 -0.52 1.06
N LEU A 94 0.33 -0.56 2.31
CA LEU A 94 -0.49 0.52 2.86
C LEU A 94 0.29 1.84 2.90
N GLY A 95 1.56 1.81 3.29
CA GLY A 95 2.45 2.97 3.24
C GLY A 95 2.62 3.51 1.83
N ALA A 96 2.79 2.64 0.83
CA ALA A 96 2.83 3.04 -0.57
C ALA A 96 1.54 3.74 -1.00
N CYS A 97 0.36 3.22 -0.63
CA CYS A 97 -0.92 3.89 -0.91
C CYS A 97 -0.95 5.32 -0.33
N VAL A 98 -0.43 5.52 0.89
CA VAL A 98 -0.34 6.86 1.50
C VAL A 98 0.56 7.76 0.66
N THR A 99 1.76 7.32 0.28
CA THR A 99 2.70 8.15 -0.48
C THR A 99 2.21 8.42 -1.91
N GLY A 100 1.66 7.42 -2.60
CA GLY A 100 1.11 7.55 -3.95
C GLY A 100 -0.06 8.51 -3.99
N THR A 101 -0.99 8.39 -3.04
CA THR A 101 -2.12 9.32 -2.90
C THR A 101 -1.64 10.73 -2.54
N SER A 102 -0.63 10.85 -1.67
CA SER A 102 -0.05 12.15 -1.29
C SER A 102 0.65 12.83 -2.48
N ALA A 103 1.30 12.06 -3.36
CA ALA A 103 1.90 12.58 -4.58
C ALA A 103 0.82 13.17 -5.53
N LEU A 104 -0.32 12.49 -5.67
CA LEU A 104 -1.46 13.02 -6.43
C LEU A 104 -2.06 14.27 -5.77
N ALA A 105 -2.17 14.29 -4.45
CA ALA A 105 -2.64 15.45 -3.69
C ALA A 105 -1.77 16.69 -3.94
N ALA A 106 -0.44 16.54 -3.82
CA ALA A 106 0.51 17.63 -4.06
C ALA A 106 0.45 18.18 -5.49
N ARG A 107 0.09 17.34 -6.46
CA ARG A 107 0.06 17.69 -7.89
C ARG A 107 -1.25 18.30 -8.34
N THR A 108 -2.36 17.92 -7.71
CA THR A 108 -3.70 18.39 -8.08
C THR A 108 -4.21 19.50 -7.16
N GLY A 109 -3.65 19.63 -5.96
CA GLY A 109 -4.20 20.48 -4.89
C GLY A 109 -5.56 20.01 -4.36
N SER A 110 -6.02 18.82 -4.75
CA SER A 110 -7.36 18.34 -4.42
C SER A 110 -7.45 17.83 -2.98
N GLN A 111 -8.41 18.38 -2.23
CA GLN A 111 -8.72 17.94 -0.88
C GLN A 111 -9.18 16.48 -0.81
N VAL A 112 -9.76 15.94 -1.90
CA VAL A 112 -10.18 14.54 -1.94
C VAL A 112 -8.97 13.62 -1.72
N PHE A 113 -7.88 13.83 -2.47
CA PHE A 113 -6.67 13.02 -2.30
C PHE A 113 -6.02 13.24 -0.93
N VAL A 114 -6.06 14.46 -0.39
CA VAL A 114 -5.56 14.73 0.97
C VAL A 114 -6.30 13.89 1.99
N TRP A 115 -7.63 13.93 2.01
CA TRP A 115 -8.43 13.16 2.96
C TRP A 115 -8.29 11.66 2.74
N THR A 116 -8.20 11.20 1.49
CA THR A 116 -7.91 9.78 1.21
C THR A 116 -6.55 9.36 1.78
N ALA A 117 -5.50 10.17 1.62
CA ALA A 117 -4.18 9.88 2.20
C ALA A 117 -4.21 9.84 3.73
N VAL A 118 -4.96 10.75 4.37
CA VAL A 118 -5.16 10.77 5.83
C VAL A 118 -5.85 9.50 6.32
N VAL A 119 -6.92 9.04 5.66
CA VAL A 119 -7.62 7.81 6.01
C VAL A 119 -6.69 6.60 5.84
N LEU A 120 -5.97 6.51 4.72
CA LEU A 120 -4.98 5.45 4.48
C LEU A 120 -3.87 5.45 5.55
N TYR A 121 -3.43 6.64 5.98
CA TYR A 121 -2.42 6.78 7.04
C TYR A 121 -2.96 6.33 8.41
N ALA A 122 -4.21 6.67 8.74
CA ALA A 122 -4.85 6.18 9.95
C ALA A 122 -4.96 4.65 9.96
N LEU A 123 -5.33 4.05 8.81
CA LEU A 123 -5.36 2.58 8.65
C LEU A 123 -3.96 1.96 8.80
N LEU A 124 -2.92 2.61 8.24
CA LEU A 124 -1.53 2.18 8.41
C LEU A 124 -1.12 2.17 9.89
N VAL A 125 -1.45 3.21 10.65
CA VAL A 125 -1.15 3.29 12.09
C VAL A 125 -1.86 2.17 12.86
N VAL A 126 -3.13 1.91 12.55
CA VAL A 126 -3.89 0.80 13.15
C VAL A 126 -3.24 -0.55 12.82
N ALA A 127 -2.88 -0.77 11.56
CA ALA A 127 -2.21 -2.00 11.14
C ALA A 127 -0.88 -2.19 11.89
N TRP A 128 -0.08 -1.13 12.02
CA TRP A 128 1.16 -1.13 12.79
C TRP A 128 0.95 -1.55 14.24
N ALA A 129 -0.03 -0.96 14.92
CA ALA A 129 -0.36 -1.25 16.31
C ALA A 129 -0.79 -2.72 16.48
N VAL A 130 -1.66 -3.22 15.60
CA VAL A 130 -2.14 -4.61 15.62
C VAL A 130 -0.98 -5.59 15.42
N VAL A 131 -0.20 -5.43 14.35
CA VAL A 131 0.91 -6.35 14.04
C VAL A 131 1.94 -6.34 15.16
N THR A 132 2.32 -5.16 15.67
CA THR A 132 3.28 -5.02 16.77
C THR A 132 2.79 -5.73 18.03
N TRP A 133 1.52 -5.53 18.41
CA TRP A 133 0.94 -6.18 19.57
C TRP A 133 0.98 -7.71 19.47
N HIS A 134 0.59 -8.25 18.32
CA HIS A 134 0.62 -9.69 18.08
C HIS A 134 2.06 -10.24 18.03
N SER A 135 3.00 -9.51 17.41
CA SER A 135 4.43 -9.86 17.42
C SER A 135 4.99 -9.94 18.84
N LEU A 136 4.70 -8.95 19.69
CA LEU A 136 5.16 -8.93 21.07
C LEU A 136 4.59 -10.10 21.88
N ARG A 137 3.28 -10.37 21.75
CA ARG A 137 2.63 -11.52 22.39
C ARG A 137 3.23 -12.85 21.93
N HIS A 138 3.53 -12.98 20.65
CA HIS A 138 4.16 -14.18 20.10
C HIS A 138 5.58 -14.39 20.65
N ALA A 139 6.40 -13.33 20.68
CA ALA A 139 7.76 -13.38 21.20
C ALA A 139 7.81 -13.73 22.70
N VAL A 140 6.90 -13.20 23.51
CA VAL A 140 6.79 -13.53 24.95
C VAL A 140 6.45 -15.01 25.15
N ARG A 141 5.50 -15.55 24.37
CA ARG A 141 5.12 -16.98 24.44
C ARG A 141 6.27 -17.90 24.04
N GLN A 142 7.00 -17.59 22.98
CA GLN A 142 8.15 -18.39 22.56
C GLN A 142 9.27 -18.40 23.61
N ARG A 143 9.55 -17.25 24.25
CA ARG A 143 10.53 -17.18 25.34
C ARG A 143 10.14 -18.01 26.56
N ALA A 144 8.86 -18.12 26.88
CA ALA A 144 8.38 -18.95 27.99
C ALA A 144 8.57 -20.45 27.72
N HIS A 145 8.45 -20.88 26.46
CA HIS A 145 8.73 -22.26 26.04
C HIS A 145 10.22 -22.59 26.01
N ALA A 146 11.07 -21.67 25.56
CA ALA A 146 12.53 -21.90 25.49
C ALA A 146 13.23 -21.90 26.87
N ARG A 147 12.55 -21.47 27.93
CA ARG A 147 13.06 -21.45 29.32
C ARG A 147 12.61 -22.65 30.16
N ARG A 148 11.80 -23.55 29.60
CA ARG A 148 11.40 -24.83 30.21
C ARG A 148 12.21 -25.95 29.58
#